data_AF-W1Q9U9-F1
#
_entry.id   AF-W1Q9U9-F1
#
_cell.length_a   1.000
_cell.length_b   1.000
_cell.length_c   1.000
_cell.angle_alpha   90.00
_cell.angle_beta   90.00
_cell.angle_gamma   90.00
#
_symmetry.space_group_name_H-M   'P 1'
#
loop_
_entity.id
_entity.type
_entity.pdbx_description
1 polymer ?
#
loop_
_entity_poly.entity_id
_entity_poly.type
_entity_poly.pdbx_seq_one_letter_code
_entity_poly.pdbx_strand_id
1 'polypeptide(L)'
;MQSLTTVDNDSSHACYICLAGKDELAPFCNRKESNDWVKPCKCSLVAHRKCFLSWVSSLDLQKRKQEDGFGSSDPNSRPGTLMFNYNIQSLFFGLPLIKKSEIITVFIDCPQCKRQLCFQTPNSRILNIRQTIDAGISNIMRVGISSTVISSSVASVSMGFLVGLSATGLRVMQMVTPQSVQLSLFDVKNTTTRTLVSALEKGLIPIPKFLIITASIPLYLVYMRMNVLGTGPVNMIGRVFPLLLYRDYQDLKDNPAKKFLLLTLPLQYLYRAIYSLTLNRLYYRWCKQVQPCFIADRLSLKELERIEEENREEFAYLEAEKETESSIPTDSGLSGLLQRLFRALTTNSIIRKIHLSRLRRELVNCFKFDYSKVFQGSQFYFFLASTLSWPYLGELVSRHLMSRIPHINEFLNKHINTPDEAEFLRNLIGCIVVVVLKDFVNLYFNYKKFKQLRDVDVVSGLNDDFMQYINDKYHQGEDVN
;
A
#
# COMPACT_ATOMS: atom_id res chain seq x y z
N MET A 1 -4.28 34.39 4.70
CA MET A 1 -5.57 33.92 5.25
C MET A 1 -6.60 34.99 4.91
N GLN A 2 -7.22 34.88 3.73
CA GLN A 2 -8.34 35.74 3.34
C GLN A 2 -9.63 34.97 3.64
N SER A 3 -10.54 35.64 4.35
CA SER A 3 -11.84 35.11 4.76
C SER A 3 -12.70 34.78 3.55
N LEU A 4 -13.22 33.55 3.50
CA LEU A 4 -14.26 33.14 2.57
C LEU A 4 -15.44 34.12 2.68
N THR A 5 -15.74 34.78 1.56
CA THR A 5 -16.97 35.55 1.37
C THR A 5 -18.17 34.63 1.53
N THR A 6 -18.99 34.90 2.54
CA THR A 6 -20.30 34.27 2.75
C THR A 6 -21.22 34.67 1.60
N VAL A 7 -21.50 33.71 0.72
CA VAL A 7 -22.43 33.85 -0.41
C VAL A 7 -23.85 33.98 0.12
N ASP A 8 -24.58 34.94 -0.47
CA ASP A 8 -25.93 35.37 -0.10
C ASP A 8 -27.00 34.28 -0.09
N ASN A 9 -28.04 34.60 0.66
CA ASN A 9 -29.17 33.79 1.06
C ASN A 9 -30.24 33.78 -0.06
N ASP A 10 -30.15 32.90 -1.06
CA ASP A 10 -31.24 32.68 -2.03
C ASP A 10 -31.28 31.23 -2.58
N SER A 11 -32.47 30.64 -2.53
CA SER A 11 -32.97 29.39 -3.15
C SER A 11 -32.04 28.16 -3.40
N SER A 12 -32.23 27.13 -2.57
CA SER A 12 -32.02 25.69 -2.86
C SER A 12 -30.74 25.29 -3.61
N HIS A 13 -29.56 25.71 -3.15
CA HIS A 13 -28.31 25.13 -3.65
C HIS A 13 -28.20 23.67 -3.19
N ALA A 14 -28.49 22.74 -4.11
CA ALA A 14 -28.22 21.32 -3.96
C ALA A 14 -26.81 21.00 -4.47
N CYS A 15 -26.15 20.02 -3.84
CA CYS A 15 -24.85 19.53 -4.31
C CYS A 15 -25.01 18.88 -5.69
N TYR A 16 -24.27 19.35 -6.70
CA TYR A 16 -24.36 18.81 -8.06
C TYR A 16 -24.08 17.30 -8.16
N ILE A 17 -23.33 16.75 -7.20
CA ILE A 17 -22.88 15.35 -7.22
C ILE A 17 -23.84 14.43 -6.47
N CYS A 18 -24.23 14.79 -5.24
CA CYS A 18 -25.07 13.94 -4.40
C CYS A 18 -26.52 14.41 -4.31
N LEU A 19 -26.88 15.53 -4.94
CA LEU A 19 -28.20 16.16 -4.97
C LEU A 19 -28.77 16.59 -3.61
N ALA A 20 -28.06 16.30 -2.51
CA ALA A 20 -28.45 16.72 -1.18
C ALA A 20 -28.40 18.25 -1.02
N GLY A 21 -29.41 18.79 -0.34
CA GLY A 21 -29.51 20.20 0.03
C GLY A 21 -28.62 20.60 1.23
N LYS A 22 -28.68 21.88 1.62
CA LYS A 22 -27.91 22.44 2.76
C LYS A 22 -28.23 21.80 4.11
N ASP A 23 -29.48 21.40 4.29
CA ASP A 23 -29.97 20.82 5.54
C ASP A 23 -29.98 19.28 5.53
N GLU A 24 -29.62 18.67 4.39
CA GLU A 24 -29.57 17.22 4.21
C GLU A 24 -28.15 16.68 4.40
N LEU A 25 -28.06 15.45 4.91
CA LEU A 25 -26.77 14.80 5.10
C LEU A 25 -26.25 14.24 3.76
N ALA A 26 -25.11 14.74 3.29
CA ALA A 26 -24.44 14.16 2.14
C ALA A 26 -24.02 12.70 2.41
N PRO A 27 -24.12 11.79 1.42
CA PRO A 27 -23.68 10.41 1.56
C PRO A 27 -22.22 10.30 2.00
N PHE A 28 -21.94 9.40 2.94
CA PHE A 28 -20.60 9.17 3.52
C PHE A 28 -19.95 10.40 4.19
N CYS A 29 -20.72 11.45 4.49
CA CYS A 29 -20.25 12.66 5.13
C CYS A 29 -20.78 12.76 6.56
N ASN A 30 -19.97 13.32 7.46
CA ASN A 30 -20.47 13.77 8.76
C ASN A 30 -21.10 15.16 8.61
N ARG A 31 -21.92 15.62 9.57
CA ARG A 31 -22.59 16.95 9.53
C ARG A 31 -21.66 18.12 9.21
N LYS A 32 -20.44 18.12 9.76
CA LYS A 32 -19.43 19.15 9.46
C LYS A 32 -18.96 19.12 8.00
N GLU A 33 -18.86 17.93 7.42
CA GLU A 33 -18.43 17.72 6.03
C GLU A 33 -19.57 18.00 5.04
N SER A 34 -20.82 17.71 5.41
CA SER A 34 -22.02 18.11 4.65
C SER A 34 -22.21 19.62 4.62
N ASN A 35 -21.68 20.34 5.62
CA ASN A 35 -21.72 21.81 5.65
C ASN A 35 -20.51 22.47 4.96
N ASP A 36 -19.56 21.69 4.44
CA ASP A 36 -18.37 22.21 3.74
C ASP A 36 -18.62 22.24 2.23
N TRP A 37 -18.97 23.42 1.72
CA TRP A 37 -19.33 23.65 0.32
C TRP A 37 -18.20 24.31 -0.46
N VAL A 38 -18.06 23.93 -1.73
CA VAL A 38 -17.12 24.54 -2.69
C VAL A 38 -17.82 24.94 -3.98
N LYS A 39 -17.42 26.09 -4.52
CA LYS A 39 -17.81 26.59 -5.83
C LYS A 39 -16.57 26.66 -6.73
N PRO A 40 -16.17 25.54 -7.36
CA PRO A 40 -14.90 25.44 -8.10
C PRO A 40 -14.89 26.27 -9.39
N CYS A 41 -16.06 26.63 -9.93
CA CYS A 41 -16.19 27.32 -11.20
C CYS A 41 -17.08 28.57 -11.06
N LYS A 42 -16.92 29.53 -11.98
CA LYS A 42 -17.82 30.71 -12.08
C LYS A 42 -19.26 30.33 -12.48
N CYS A 43 -19.49 29.13 -13.03
CA CYS A 43 -20.84 28.64 -13.36
C CYS A 43 -21.67 28.29 -12.10
N SER A 44 -22.84 27.69 -12.29
CA SER A 44 -23.72 27.24 -11.19
C SER A 44 -23.22 25.96 -10.48
N LEU A 45 -21.98 25.52 -10.72
CA LEU A 45 -21.44 24.31 -10.12
C LEU A 45 -21.11 24.56 -8.65
N VAL A 46 -21.94 24.00 -7.77
CA VAL A 46 -21.78 24.00 -6.33
C VAL A 46 -21.86 22.57 -5.83
N ALA A 47 -20.95 22.17 -4.96
CA ALA A 47 -20.90 20.82 -4.41
C ALA A 47 -20.30 20.81 -3.01
N HIS A 48 -20.59 19.79 -2.22
CA HIS A 48 -19.82 19.51 -1.01
C HIS A 48 -18.35 19.25 -1.38
N ARG A 49 -17.41 19.80 -0.62
CA ARG A 49 -15.96 19.63 -0.85
C ARG A 49 -15.60 18.15 -1.00
N LYS A 50 -16.11 17.33 -0.09
CA LYS A 50 -15.83 15.89 -0.07
C LYS A 50 -16.40 15.17 -1.30
N CYS A 51 -17.64 15.48 -1.70
CA CYS A 51 -18.23 14.94 -2.93
C CYS A 51 -17.40 15.33 -4.16
N PHE A 52 -16.99 16.60 -4.24
CA PHE A 52 -16.21 17.12 -5.35
C PHE A 52 -14.83 16.47 -5.46
N LEU A 53 -14.08 16.38 -4.36
CA LEU A 53 -12.79 15.69 -4.33
C LEU A 53 -12.93 14.19 -4.65
N SER A 54 -14.00 13.56 -4.19
CA SER A 54 -14.28 12.15 -4.50
C SER A 54 -14.56 11.94 -5.99
N TRP A 55 -15.33 12.85 -6.62
CA TRP A 55 -15.57 12.84 -8.06
C TRP A 55 -14.27 13.06 -8.85
N VAL A 56 -13.47 14.06 -8.48
CA VAL A 56 -12.13 14.29 -9.06
C VAL A 56 -11.25 13.04 -8.97
N SER A 57 -11.22 12.41 -7.80
CA SER A 57 -10.45 11.18 -7.62
C SER A 57 -10.98 10.02 -8.46
N SER A 58 -12.29 9.95 -8.73
CA SER A 58 -12.88 8.91 -9.56
C SER A 58 -12.42 9.02 -11.03
N LEU A 59 -12.21 10.24 -11.52
CA LEU A 59 -11.67 10.48 -12.86
C LEU A 59 -10.22 9.98 -12.97
N ASP A 60 -9.37 10.23 -11.97
CA ASP A 60 -7.99 9.70 -11.93
C ASP A 60 -7.99 8.16 -11.91
N LEU A 61 -8.89 7.56 -11.13
CA LEU A 61 -9.01 6.09 -11.06
C LEU A 61 -9.49 5.48 -12.38
N GLN A 62 -10.45 6.09 -13.07
CA GLN A 62 -10.93 5.61 -14.37
C GLN A 62 -9.83 5.61 -15.42
N LYS A 63 -9.03 6.67 -15.44
CA LYS A 63 -7.91 6.80 -16.37
C LYS A 63 -6.81 5.76 -16.12
N ARG A 64 -6.47 5.50 -14.85
CA ARG A 64 -5.54 4.40 -14.52
C ARG A 64 -6.07 3.04 -14.95
N LYS A 65 -7.38 2.79 -14.79
CA LYS A 65 -7.99 1.54 -15.29
C LYS A 65 -7.91 1.41 -16.81
N GLN A 66 -8.00 2.52 -17.55
CA GLN A 66 -7.81 2.51 -19.00
C GLN A 66 -6.34 2.21 -19.37
N GLU A 67 -5.38 2.81 -18.66
CA GLU A 67 -3.94 2.55 -18.84
C GLU A 67 -3.55 1.09 -18.46
N ASP A 68 -4.10 0.56 -17.37
CA ASP A 68 -3.82 -0.81 -16.90
C ASP A 68 -4.59 -1.88 -17.71
N GLY A 69 -5.70 -1.52 -18.35
CA GLY A 69 -6.59 -2.43 -19.08
C GLY A 69 -6.16 -2.70 -20.53
N PHE A 70 -5.23 -1.93 -21.08
CA PHE A 70 -4.81 -2.03 -22.47
C PHE A 70 -3.29 -2.23 -22.58
N GLY A 71 -2.89 -3.46 -22.87
CA GLY A 71 -1.62 -3.73 -23.55
C GLY A 71 -1.63 -3.30 -25.01
N SER A 72 -2.20 -2.13 -25.35
CA SER A 72 -2.16 -1.59 -26.71
C SER A 72 -0.93 -0.72 -26.91
N SER A 73 -0.06 -1.23 -27.76
CA SER A 73 0.81 -0.46 -28.63
C SER A 73 -0.02 0.42 -29.57
N ASP A 74 -0.46 1.58 -29.10
CA ASP A 74 -0.81 2.71 -29.97
C ASP A 74 0.06 3.91 -29.60
N PRO A 75 1.07 4.25 -30.42
CA PRO A 75 2.01 5.34 -30.13
C PRO A 75 1.43 6.75 -30.31
N ASN A 76 0.18 6.91 -30.79
CA ASN A 76 -0.38 8.22 -31.16
C ASN A 76 -1.67 8.64 -30.44
N SER A 77 -2.22 7.88 -29.50
CA SER A 77 -3.34 8.36 -28.67
C SER A 77 -2.82 9.17 -27.49
N ARG A 78 -3.00 10.51 -27.52
CA ARG A 78 -2.67 11.41 -26.41
C ARG A 78 -3.60 11.14 -25.22
N PRO A 79 -3.10 10.63 -24.08
CA PRO A 79 -3.85 10.65 -22.85
C PRO A 79 -3.74 12.06 -22.25
N GLY A 80 -4.83 12.60 -21.71
CA GLY A 80 -4.78 13.76 -20.83
C GLY A 80 -4.10 13.38 -19.53
N THR A 81 -2.80 13.09 -19.55
CA THR A 81 -2.03 12.50 -18.47
C THR A 81 -1.78 13.51 -17.35
N LEU A 82 -1.90 13.04 -16.10
CA LEU A 82 -1.24 13.66 -14.95
C LEU A 82 0.25 13.29 -15.06
N MET A 83 0.91 13.74 -16.13
CA MET A 83 2.33 13.49 -16.34
C MET A 83 3.11 14.48 -15.48
N PHE A 84 3.75 13.97 -14.43
CA PHE A 84 5.01 14.54 -13.99
C PHE A 84 6.04 14.20 -15.06
N ASN A 85 6.20 15.10 -16.03
CA ASN A 85 7.08 14.93 -17.18
C ASN A 85 8.55 14.95 -16.70
N TYR A 86 9.09 13.78 -16.31
CA TYR A 86 10.52 13.60 -16.11
C TYR A 86 11.12 13.11 -17.42
N ASN A 87 11.89 14.00 -18.04
CA ASN A 87 12.56 13.78 -19.32
C ASN A 87 13.52 12.57 -19.25
N ILE A 88 13.27 11.58 -20.12
CA ILE A 88 13.98 10.31 -20.28
C ILE A 88 15.49 10.51 -20.56
N GLN A 89 15.91 11.65 -21.12
CA GLN A 89 17.31 11.91 -21.41
C GLN A 89 18.17 12.25 -20.17
N SER A 90 17.55 12.62 -19.05
CA SER A 90 18.28 13.03 -17.83
C SER A 90 18.86 11.87 -17.01
N LEU A 91 18.56 10.62 -17.36
CA LEU A 91 19.00 9.45 -16.57
C LEU A 91 20.38 8.91 -16.99
N PHE A 92 20.86 9.27 -18.18
CA PHE A 92 22.20 8.89 -18.66
C PHE A 92 23.27 9.97 -18.40
N PHE A 93 22.87 11.21 -18.11
CA PHE A 93 23.78 12.31 -17.80
C PHE A 93 23.29 13.11 -16.57
N GLY A 94 23.69 12.66 -15.38
CA GLY A 94 23.59 13.45 -14.14
C GLY A 94 22.21 13.47 -13.49
N LEU A 95 22.19 13.19 -12.18
CA LEU A 95 21.05 13.35 -11.28
C LEU A 95 20.17 14.57 -11.64
N PRO A 96 18.84 14.41 -11.80
CA PRO A 96 17.99 15.54 -12.12
C PRO A 96 18.03 16.53 -10.95
N LEU A 97 18.58 17.71 -11.20
CA LEU A 97 18.44 18.89 -10.35
C LEU A 97 16.94 19.09 -10.06
N ILE A 98 16.56 18.84 -8.81
CA ILE A 98 15.19 18.96 -8.30
C ILE A 98 14.73 20.40 -8.53
N LYS A 99 13.97 20.63 -9.61
CA LYS A 99 13.39 21.93 -9.89
C LYS A 99 12.35 22.23 -8.80
N LYS A 100 12.53 23.36 -8.14
CA LYS A 100 11.77 23.81 -6.96
C LYS A 100 10.38 24.33 -7.37
N SER A 101 9.47 23.48 -7.85
CA SER A 101 8.05 23.84 -7.88
C SER A 101 7.40 23.42 -6.56
N GLU A 102 6.99 24.39 -5.75
CA GLU A 102 6.41 24.16 -4.42
C GLU A 102 4.94 23.67 -4.49
N ILE A 103 4.31 23.79 -5.66
CA ILE A 103 2.90 23.49 -5.89
C ILE A 103 2.77 22.60 -7.14
N ILE A 104 1.97 21.56 -7.02
CA ILE A 104 1.57 20.71 -8.14
C ILE A 104 0.16 21.13 -8.53
N THR A 105 0.00 21.55 -9.79
CA THR A 105 -1.29 21.94 -10.38
C THR A 105 -1.87 20.79 -11.20
N VAL A 106 -3.13 20.44 -10.93
CA VAL A 106 -3.90 19.46 -11.71
C VAL A 106 -5.02 20.19 -12.43
N PHE A 107 -5.20 19.91 -13.72
CA PHE A 107 -6.27 20.49 -14.55
C PHE A 107 -7.36 19.44 -14.80
N ILE A 108 -8.61 19.81 -14.59
CA ILE A 108 -9.79 18.96 -14.84
C ILE A 108 -10.90 19.81 -15.44
N ASP A 109 -11.61 19.29 -16.43
CA ASP A 109 -12.72 20.04 -17.03
C ASP A 109 -13.96 20.04 -16.13
N CYS A 110 -14.59 21.20 -16.02
CA CYS A 110 -15.86 21.36 -15.32
C CYS A 110 -16.94 20.50 -16.00
N PRO A 111 -17.69 19.67 -15.26
CA PRO A 111 -18.69 18.79 -15.86
C PRO A 111 -19.84 19.57 -16.53
N GLN A 112 -20.21 20.74 -15.98
CA GLN A 112 -21.30 21.57 -16.50
C GLN A 112 -20.92 22.42 -17.72
N CYS A 113 -19.83 23.20 -17.63
CA CYS A 113 -19.46 24.19 -18.65
C CYS A 113 -18.16 23.88 -19.40
N LYS A 114 -17.50 22.76 -19.11
CA LYS A 114 -16.22 22.31 -19.71
C LYS A 114 -15.02 23.24 -19.52
N ARG A 115 -15.14 24.32 -18.73
CA ARG A 115 -14.00 25.17 -18.35
C ARG A 115 -13.01 24.40 -17.48
N GLN A 116 -11.71 24.57 -17.73
CA GLN A 116 -10.66 23.96 -16.92
C GLN A 116 -10.67 24.48 -15.48
N LEU A 117 -10.58 23.55 -14.53
CA LEU A 117 -10.47 23.77 -13.10
C LEU A 117 -9.05 23.42 -12.67
N CYS A 118 -8.41 24.32 -11.91
CA CYS A 118 -7.08 24.07 -11.38
C CYS A 118 -7.16 23.66 -9.91
N PHE A 119 -6.51 22.55 -9.58
CA PHE A 119 -6.31 22.09 -8.21
C PHE A 119 -4.87 22.31 -7.85
N GLN A 120 -4.63 22.92 -6.69
CA GLN A 120 -3.30 23.05 -6.15
C GLN A 120 -3.12 22.04 -5.04
N THR A 121 -2.04 21.28 -5.12
CA THR A 121 -1.64 20.38 -4.03
C THR A 121 -0.25 20.78 -3.56
N PRO A 122 -0.03 20.84 -2.23
CA PRO A 122 1.28 21.16 -1.70
C PRO A 122 2.28 20.08 -2.12
N ASN A 123 3.39 20.48 -2.73
CA ASN A 123 4.41 19.53 -3.13
C ASN A 123 5.20 19.06 -1.90
N SER A 124 5.44 17.76 -1.79
CA SER A 124 6.35 17.24 -0.77
C SER A 124 7.58 16.63 -1.42
N ARG A 125 8.75 17.19 -1.09
CA ARG A 125 10.06 16.73 -1.60
C ARG A 125 10.26 15.23 -1.43
N ILE A 126 9.78 14.72 -0.29
CA ILE A 126 9.87 13.33 0.11
C ILE A 126 9.12 12.40 -0.88
N LEU A 127 7.93 12.80 -1.35
CA LEU A 127 7.18 12.01 -2.32
C LEU A 127 7.83 12.04 -3.70
N ASN A 128 8.43 13.16 -4.11
CA ASN A 128 9.16 13.23 -5.37
C ASN A 128 10.38 12.32 -5.37
N ILE A 129 11.17 12.33 -4.29
CA ILE A 129 12.33 11.42 -4.15
C ILE A 129 11.87 9.97 -4.28
N ARG A 130 10.79 9.58 -3.59
CA ARG A 130 10.23 8.23 -3.71
C ARG A 130 9.84 7.89 -5.14
N GLN A 131 9.14 8.79 -5.83
CA GLN A 131 8.72 8.58 -7.22
C GLN A 131 9.92 8.42 -8.16
N THR A 132 10.98 9.22 -7.97
CA THR A 132 12.22 9.09 -8.76
C THR A 132 12.90 7.74 -8.51
N ILE A 133 12.96 7.28 -7.25
CA ILE A 133 13.50 5.96 -6.90
C ILE A 133 12.66 4.85 -7.54
N ASP A 134 11.34 4.93 -7.42
CA ASP A 134 10.41 3.93 -7.99
C ASP A 134 10.56 3.85 -9.51
N ALA A 135 10.68 5.00 -10.20
CA ALA A 135 10.90 5.07 -11.64
C ALA A 135 12.27 4.50 -12.05
N GLY A 136 13.34 4.84 -11.32
CA GLY A 136 14.68 4.31 -11.57
C GLY A 136 14.74 2.79 -11.44
N ILE A 137 14.17 2.25 -10.37
CA ILE A 137 14.11 0.79 -10.14
C ILE A 137 13.28 0.10 -11.24
N SER A 138 12.14 0.70 -11.60
CA SER A 138 11.28 0.17 -12.67
C SER A 138 12.03 0.07 -13.99
N ASN A 139 12.77 1.11 -14.38
CA ASN A 139 13.52 1.14 -15.63
C ASN A 139 14.66 0.12 -15.64
N ILE A 140 15.45 0.02 -14.57
CA ILE A 140 16.55 -0.96 -14.46
C ILE A 140 16.00 -2.39 -14.61
N MET A 141 14.92 -2.70 -13.90
CA MET A 141 14.30 -4.03 -13.95
C MET A 141 13.65 -4.32 -15.31
N ARG A 142 12.98 -3.33 -15.92
CA ARG A 142 12.39 -3.47 -17.25
C ARG A 142 13.47 -3.76 -18.30
N VAL A 143 14.58 -3.03 -18.27
CA VAL A 143 15.72 -3.25 -19.17
C VAL A 143 16.29 -4.65 -18.94
N GLY A 144 16.58 -5.05 -17.69
CA GLY A 144 17.15 -6.37 -17.40
C GLY A 144 16.25 -7.55 -17.76
N ILE A 145 14.93 -7.41 -17.57
CA ILE A 145 13.97 -8.45 -17.97
C ILE A 145 13.84 -8.49 -19.49
N SER A 146 13.71 -7.33 -20.15
CA SER A 146 13.57 -7.27 -21.61
C SER A 146 14.80 -7.80 -22.35
N SER A 147 16.02 -7.49 -21.87
CA SER A 147 17.25 -7.99 -22.47
C SER A 147 17.34 -9.51 -22.38
N THR A 148 16.89 -10.09 -21.26
CA THR A 148 16.90 -11.56 -21.06
C THR A 148 15.87 -12.25 -21.95
N VAL A 149 14.69 -11.66 -22.14
CA VAL A 149 13.63 -12.25 -22.97
C VAL A 149 13.99 -12.20 -24.46
N ILE A 150 14.55 -11.09 -24.94
CA ILE A 150 14.86 -10.88 -26.37
C ILE A 150 16.01 -11.80 -26.85
N SER A 151 16.93 -12.19 -25.97
CA SER A 151 18.12 -12.96 -26.34
C SER A 151 17.92 -14.47 -26.53
N SER A 152 16.72 -15.04 -26.32
CA SER A 152 16.54 -16.50 -26.21
C SER A 152 15.36 -17.05 -27.03
N SER A 153 15.60 -18.15 -27.76
CA SER A 153 14.58 -18.99 -28.38
C SER A 153 13.77 -19.75 -27.32
N VAL A 154 12.51 -20.11 -27.61
CA VAL A 154 11.50 -20.56 -26.61
C VAL A 154 11.99 -21.67 -25.65
N ALA A 155 12.77 -22.64 -26.13
CA ALA A 155 13.33 -23.69 -25.27
C ALA A 155 14.48 -23.21 -24.37
N SER A 156 15.27 -22.23 -24.83
CA SER A 156 16.32 -21.59 -24.03
C SER A 156 15.75 -20.62 -23.00
N VAL A 157 14.55 -20.05 -23.23
CA VAL A 157 13.89 -19.16 -22.26
C VAL A 157 13.50 -19.92 -20.99
N SER A 158 12.91 -21.11 -21.10
CA SER A 158 12.46 -21.87 -19.92
C SER A 158 13.63 -22.39 -19.10
N MET A 159 14.67 -22.93 -19.77
CA MET A 159 15.88 -23.39 -19.09
C MET A 159 16.67 -22.21 -18.51
N GLY A 160 16.82 -21.10 -19.24
CA GLY A 160 17.46 -19.88 -18.77
C GLY A 160 16.72 -19.25 -17.59
N PHE A 161 15.38 -19.25 -17.61
CA PHE A 161 14.56 -18.80 -16.50
C PHE A 161 14.74 -19.69 -15.26
N LEU A 162 14.72 -21.01 -15.41
CA LEU A 162 14.95 -21.94 -14.31
C LEU A 162 16.35 -21.78 -13.71
N VAL A 163 17.38 -21.68 -14.55
CA VAL A 163 18.77 -21.46 -14.12
C VAL A 163 18.92 -20.10 -13.45
N GLY A 164 18.31 -19.04 -13.99
CA GLY A 164 18.32 -17.70 -13.41
C GLY A 164 17.62 -17.66 -12.04
N LEU A 165 16.47 -18.32 -11.92
CA LEU A 165 15.77 -18.48 -10.64
C LEU A 165 16.60 -19.30 -9.65
N SER A 166 17.19 -20.40 -10.09
CA SER A 166 18.05 -21.25 -9.24
C SER A 166 19.28 -20.48 -8.75
N ALA A 167 19.96 -19.74 -9.61
CA ALA A 167 21.09 -18.90 -9.25
C ALA A 167 20.69 -17.80 -8.25
N THR A 168 19.55 -17.14 -8.49
CA THR A 168 19.00 -16.13 -7.57
C THR A 168 18.64 -16.74 -6.23
N GLY A 169 17.99 -17.90 -6.23
CA GLY A 169 17.61 -18.61 -5.01
C GLY A 169 18.80 -19.14 -4.22
N LEU A 170 19.85 -19.60 -4.91
CA LEU A 170 21.11 -19.98 -4.27
C LEU A 170 21.77 -18.77 -3.59
N ARG A 171 21.80 -17.60 -4.26
CA ARG A 171 22.32 -16.36 -3.65
C ARG A 171 21.52 -15.95 -2.42
N VAL A 172 20.18 -16.00 -2.50
CA VAL A 172 19.31 -15.74 -1.35
C VAL A 172 19.57 -16.74 -0.22
N MET A 173 19.70 -18.02 -0.54
CA MET A 173 20.02 -19.05 0.45
C MET A 173 21.36 -18.73 1.13
N GLN A 174 22.40 -18.44 0.36
CA GLN A 174 23.72 -18.09 0.88
C GLN A 174 23.75 -16.85 1.78
N MET A 175 22.83 -15.91 1.58
CA MET A 175 22.70 -14.72 2.46
C MET A 175 22.03 -15.06 3.79
N VAL A 176 21.01 -15.91 3.76
CA VAL A 176 20.21 -16.21 4.96
C VAL A 176 20.84 -17.32 5.79
N THR A 177 21.31 -18.40 5.16
CA THR A 177 21.82 -19.60 5.83
C THR A 177 23.35 -19.69 5.74
N PRO A 178 24.05 -19.92 6.86
CA PRO A 178 25.46 -20.29 6.85
C PRO A 178 25.69 -21.65 6.16
N GLN A 179 26.92 -21.91 5.72
CA GLN A 179 27.25 -23.08 4.88
C GLN A 179 26.95 -24.43 5.56
N SER A 180 27.20 -24.55 6.87
CA SER A 180 26.89 -25.76 7.64
C SER A 180 25.38 -26.04 7.69
N VAL A 181 24.57 -24.99 7.87
CA VAL A 181 23.11 -25.07 7.88
C VAL A 181 22.58 -25.41 6.49
N GLN A 182 23.21 -24.91 5.42
CA GLN A 182 22.86 -25.31 4.05
C GLN A 182 23.03 -26.82 3.85
N LEU A 183 24.17 -27.39 4.23
CA LEU A 183 24.42 -28.83 4.12
C LEU A 183 23.43 -29.64 4.96
N SER A 184 23.14 -29.15 6.17
CA SER A 184 22.14 -29.73 7.08
C SER A 184 20.73 -29.71 6.47
N LEU A 185 20.33 -28.64 5.77
CA LEU A 185 19.03 -28.54 5.09
C LEU A 185 18.88 -29.55 3.94
N PHE A 186 19.98 -29.95 3.29
CA PHE A 186 20.00 -30.98 2.26
C PHE A 186 20.27 -32.40 2.79
N ASP A 187 20.27 -32.58 4.12
CA ASP A 187 20.53 -33.86 4.81
C ASP A 187 21.94 -34.44 4.56
N VAL A 188 22.91 -33.57 4.23
CA VAL A 188 24.31 -33.96 4.07
C VAL A 188 25.00 -33.91 5.42
N LYS A 189 25.11 -35.08 6.08
CA LYS A 189 25.75 -35.23 7.40
C LYS A 189 27.28 -35.37 7.35
N ASN A 190 27.88 -35.48 6.15
CA ASN A 190 29.29 -35.83 5.99
C ASN A 190 30.24 -34.64 6.23
N THR A 191 31.21 -34.84 7.13
CA THR A 191 32.24 -33.87 7.56
C THR A 191 33.28 -33.53 6.49
N THR A 192 33.33 -34.25 5.38
CA THR A 192 34.38 -34.08 4.36
C THR A 192 34.11 -32.95 3.36
N THR A 193 32.88 -32.43 3.30
CA THR A 193 32.50 -31.34 2.38
C THR A 193 32.20 -30.08 3.15
N ARG A 194 32.96 -29.01 2.89
CA ARG A 194 32.74 -27.70 3.53
C ARG A 194 31.71 -26.84 2.80
N THR A 195 31.49 -27.09 1.50
CA THR A 195 30.63 -26.25 0.65
C THR A 195 29.54 -27.06 -0.02
N LEU A 196 28.39 -26.42 -0.23
CA LEU A 196 27.23 -27.01 -0.92
C LEU A 196 27.56 -27.44 -2.36
N VAL A 197 28.39 -26.65 -3.05
CA VAL A 197 28.85 -26.95 -4.43
C VAL A 197 29.71 -28.22 -4.45
N SER A 198 30.61 -28.41 -3.47
CA SER A 198 31.41 -29.64 -3.40
C SER A 198 30.55 -30.88 -3.09
N ALA A 199 29.48 -30.73 -2.30
CA ALA A 199 28.53 -31.82 -2.08
C ALA A 199 27.75 -32.19 -3.36
N LEU A 200 27.44 -31.20 -4.21
CA LEU A 200 26.82 -31.41 -5.52
C LEU A 200 27.78 -32.11 -6.50
N GLU A 201 29.04 -31.68 -6.57
CA GLU A 201 30.08 -32.28 -7.42
C GLU A 201 30.34 -33.74 -7.06
N LYS A 202 30.34 -34.07 -5.76
CA LYS A 202 30.49 -35.45 -5.27
C LYS A 202 29.24 -36.30 -5.42
N GLY A 203 28.16 -35.77 -5.99
CA GLY A 203 26.91 -36.51 -6.20
C GLY A 203 26.15 -36.84 -4.92
N LEU A 204 26.44 -36.15 -3.80
CA LEU A 204 25.73 -36.37 -2.53
C LEU A 204 24.29 -35.81 -2.56
N ILE A 205 24.03 -34.85 -3.44
CA ILE A 205 22.72 -34.23 -3.64
C ILE A 205 22.31 -34.41 -5.10
N PRO A 206 21.12 -34.98 -5.39
CA PRO A 206 20.62 -35.05 -6.76
C PRO A 206 20.44 -33.64 -7.36
N ILE A 207 21.04 -33.39 -8.54
CA ILE A 207 20.96 -32.11 -9.25
C ILE A 207 19.49 -31.64 -9.42
N PRO A 208 18.51 -32.49 -9.80
CA PRO A 208 17.13 -32.05 -9.94
C PRO A 208 16.55 -31.51 -8.62
N LYS A 209 16.83 -32.18 -7.50
CA LYS A 209 16.39 -31.75 -6.16
C LYS A 209 17.00 -30.39 -5.81
N PHE A 210 18.30 -30.22 -6.06
CA PHE A 210 18.99 -28.95 -5.84
C PHE A 210 18.39 -27.80 -6.68
N LEU A 211 18.17 -28.01 -7.97
CA LEU A 211 17.60 -26.99 -8.87
C LEU A 211 16.16 -26.62 -8.47
N ILE A 212 15.31 -27.59 -8.14
CA ILE A 212 13.92 -27.33 -7.73
C ILE A 212 13.88 -26.52 -6.43
N ILE A 213 14.66 -26.91 -5.41
CA ILE A 213 14.69 -26.21 -4.12
C ILE A 213 15.21 -24.79 -4.29
N THR A 214 16.32 -24.61 -5.02
CA THR A 214 16.89 -23.27 -5.22
C THR A 214 15.99 -22.39 -6.07
N ALA A 215 15.43 -22.90 -7.18
CA ALA A 215 14.54 -22.11 -8.04
C ALA A 215 13.19 -21.76 -7.38
N SER A 216 12.74 -22.54 -6.38
CA SER A 216 11.51 -22.25 -5.65
C SER A 216 11.67 -21.17 -4.58
N ILE A 217 12.89 -20.83 -4.14
CA ILE A 217 13.12 -19.79 -3.13
C ILE A 217 12.63 -18.40 -3.59
N PRO A 218 13.01 -17.87 -4.76
CA PRO A 218 12.51 -16.56 -5.21
C PRO A 218 10.98 -16.56 -5.38
N LEU A 219 10.42 -17.67 -5.87
CA LEU A 219 8.97 -17.84 -6.01
C LEU A 219 8.27 -17.85 -4.64
N TYR A 220 8.87 -18.54 -3.66
CA TYR A 220 8.39 -18.57 -2.28
C TYR A 220 8.44 -17.18 -1.64
N LEU A 221 9.50 -16.40 -1.85
CA LEU A 221 9.57 -15.02 -1.37
C LEU A 221 8.50 -14.12 -2.00
N VAL A 222 8.26 -14.26 -3.30
CA VAL A 222 7.17 -13.56 -3.99
C VAL A 222 5.83 -13.96 -3.39
N TYR A 223 5.58 -15.25 -3.20
CA TYR A 223 4.38 -15.76 -2.54
C TYR A 223 4.21 -15.16 -1.14
N MET A 224 5.26 -15.18 -0.31
CA MET A 224 5.22 -14.68 1.06
C MET A 224 4.75 -13.22 1.15
N ARG A 225 5.05 -12.44 0.10
CA ARG A 225 4.68 -11.03 0.00
C ARG A 225 3.34 -10.79 -0.70
N MET A 226 2.90 -11.71 -1.56
CA MET A 226 1.62 -11.57 -2.25
C MET A 226 0.47 -11.85 -1.27
N ASN A 227 -0.40 -10.86 -1.05
CA ASN A 227 -1.63 -10.98 -0.26
C ASN A 227 -2.73 -11.82 -0.97
N VAL A 228 -2.35 -12.88 -1.68
CA VAL A 228 -3.29 -13.72 -2.45
C VAL A 228 -3.95 -14.72 -1.51
N LEU A 229 -5.17 -14.42 -1.07
CA LEU A 229 -6.06 -15.41 -0.44
C LEU A 229 -6.63 -16.43 -1.42
N GLY A 230 -6.28 -16.34 -2.71
CA GLY A 230 -6.83 -17.16 -3.77
C GLY A 230 -6.30 -18.60 -3.77
N THR A 231 -7.09 -19.51 -4.35
CA THR A 231 -6.78 -20.94 -4.55
C THR A 231 -5.83 -21.21 -5.72
N GLY A 232 -5.13 -20.18 -6.22
CA GLY A 232 -4.27 -20.30 -7.40
C GLY A 232 -3.02 -21.16 -7.17
N PRO A 233 -2.35 -21.61 -8.24
CA PRO A 233 -1.16 -22.48 -8.18
C PRO A 233 0.00 -21.87 -7.38
N VAL A 234 0.12 -20.54 -7.35
CA VAL A 234 1.10 -19.81 -6.53
C VAL A 234 0.93 -20.10 -5.03
N ASN A 235 -0.31 -20.34 -4.58
CA ASN A 235 -0.60 -20.69 -3.19
C ASN A 235 -0.14 -22.11 -2.83
N MET A 236 -0.16 -23.03 -3.79
CA MET A 236 0.39 -24.37 -3.60
C MET A 236 1.90 -24.31 -3.40
N ILE A 237 2.63 -23.54 -4.21
CA ILE A 237 4.10 -23.37 -4.06
C ILE A 237 4.44 -22.87 -2.65
N GLY A 238 3.72 -21.87 -2.16
CA GLY A 238 3.89 -21.33 -0.82
C GLY A 238 3.75 -22.35 0.32
N ARG A 239 2.76 -23.23 0.21
CA ARG A 239 2.47 -24.26 1.22
C ARG A 239 3.40 -25.46 1.11
N VAL A 240 3.78 -25.81 -0.12
CA VAL A 240 4.59 -27.00 -0.42
C VAL A 240 6.08 -26.72 -0.22
N PHE A 241 6.55 -25.48 -0.43
CA PHE A 241 7.99 -25.18 -0.37
C PHE A 241 8.68 -25.62 0.93
N PRO A 242 8.18 -25.27 2.14
CA PRO A 242 8.82 -25.78 3.36
C PRO A 242 8.82 -27.31 3.41
N LEU A 243 7.76 -27.95 2.90
CA LEU A 243 7.62 -29.41 2.85
C LEU A 243 8.62 -30.08 1.88
N LEU A 244 9.07 -29.39 0.82
CA LEU A 244 10.06 -29.93 -0.13
C LEU A 244 11.42 -30.23 0.51
N LEU A 245 11.72 -29.59 1.65
CA LEU A 245 12.96 -29.80 2.40
C LEU A 245 12.89 -30.97 3.38
N TYR A 246 11.71 -31.56 3.58
CA TYR A 246 11.54 -32.70 4.47
C TYR A 246 11.55 -34.00 3.68
N ARG A 247 12.30 -34.98 4.18
CA ARG A 247 12.28 -36.34 3.67
C ARG A 247 11.46 -37.23 4.60
N ASP A 248 11.71 -37.15 5.90
CA ASP A 248 11.07 -37.98 6.92
C ASP A 248 10.59 -37.17 8.14
N TYR A 249 9.59 -37.69 8.87
CA TYR A 249 9.07 -37.04 10.09
C TYR A 249 10.13 -36.90 11.19
N GLN A 250 11.08 -37.84 11.27
CA GLN A 250 12.18 -37.81 12.25
C GLN A 250 13.11 -36.61 12.05
N ASP A 251 13.25 -36.10 10.81
CA ASP A 251 14.05 -34.91 10.50
C ASP A 251 13.58 -33.66 11.27
N LEU A 252 12.28 -33.61 11.61
CA LEU A 252 11.71 -32.49 12.36
C LEU A 252 12.27 -32.44 13.78
N LYS A 253 12.53 -33.59 14.40
CA LYS A 253 13.06 -33.65 15.76
C LYS A 253 14.55 -33.29 15.78
N ASP A 254 15.29 -33.75 14.77
CA ASP A 254 16.75 -33.71 14.79
C ASP A 254 17.35 -32.43 14.20
N ASN A 255 16.63 -31.73 13.31
CA ASN A 255 17.15 -30.55 12.62
C ASN A 255 16.39 -29.26 13.00
N PRO A 256 16.96 -28.39 13.85
CA PRO A 256 16.29 -27.14 14.26
C PRO A 256 16.15 -26.14 13.10
N ALA A 257 17.04 -26.16 12.10
CA ALA A 257 16.94 -25.27 10.95
C ALA A 257 15.68 -25.55 10.12
N LYS A 258 15.35 -26.83 9.92
CA LYS A 258 14.09 -27.24 9.30
C LYS A 258 12.89 -26.74 10.13
N LYS A 259 12.90 -26.93 11.46
CA LYS A 259 11.84 -26.40 12.35
C LYS A 259 11.63 -24.88 12.19
N PHE A 260 12.70 -24.10 12.12
CA PHE A 260 12.60 -22.65 11.96
C PHE A 260 11.98 -22.25 10.62
N LEU A 261 12.29 -22.97 9.53
CA LEU A 261 11.63 -22.76 8.24
C LEU A 261 10.13 -23.05 8.31
N LEU A 262 9.70 -24.10 9.02
CA LEU A 262 8.27 -24.37 9.20
C LEU A 262 7.56 -23.27 9.99
N LEU A 263 8.24 -22.69 11.00
CA LEU A 263 7.71 -21.62 11.83
C LEU A 263 7.43 -20.32 11.03
N THR A 264 8.04 -20.15 9.87
CA THR A 264 7.79 -18.98 9.02
C THR A 264 6.34 -18.90 8.54
N LEU A 265 5.65 -20.03 8.35
CA LEU A 265 4.24 -20.07 7.93
C LEU A 265 3.27 -19.51 8.97
N PRO A 266 3.18 -20.04 10.21
CA PRO A 266 2.29 -19.47 11.22
C PRO A 266 2.67 -18.02 11.54
N LEU A 267 3.96 -17.69 11.49
CA LEU A 267 4.43 -16.33 11.69
C LEU A 267 3.95 -15.37 10.60
N GLN A 268 3.91 -15.81 9.34
CA GLN A 268 3.34 -15.04 8.24
C GLN A 268 1.85 -14.74 8.48
N TYR A 269 1.07 -15.76 8.90
CA TYR A 269 -0.34 -15.57 9.23
C TYR A 269 -0.53 -14.62 10.40
N LEU A 270 0.30 -14.74 11.44
CA LEU A 270 0.28 -13.85 12.59
C LEU A 270 0.61 -12.41 12.19
N TYR A 271 1.69 -12.19 11.44
CA TYR A 271 2.06 -10.88 10.92
C TYR A 271 0.93 -10.29 10.08
N ARG A 272 0.31 -11.08 9.21
CA ARG A 272 -0.82 -10.64 8.40
C ARG A 272 -2.00 -10.22 9.28
N ALA A 273 -2.35 -11.01 10.29
CA ALA A 273 -3.43 -10.65 11.21
C ALA A 273 -3.11 -9.33 11.91
N ILE A 274 -1.89 -9.16 12.43
CA ILE A 274 -1.45 -7.93 13.08
C ILE A 274 -1.51 -6.75 12.10
N TYR A 275 -0.97 -6.90 10.89
CA TYR A 275 -0.97 -5.87 9.85
C TYR A 275 -2.40 -5.45 9.47
N SER A 276 -3.29 -6.42 9.24
CA SER A 276 -4.71 -6.18 8.91
C SER A 276 -5.43 -5.44 10.05
N LEU A 277 -5.17 -5.81 11.30
CA LEU A 277 -5.79 -5.19 12.49
C LEU A 277 -5.26 -3.80 12.80
N THR A 278 -4.00 -3.50 12.44
CA THR A 278 -3.31 -2.26 12.82
C THR A 278 -3.14 -1.31 11.63
N LEU A 279 -2.14 -1.55 10.78
CA LEU A 279 -1.75 -0.67 9.68
C LEU A 279 -2.84 -0.59 8.60
N ASN A 280 -3.43 -1.71 8.21
CA ASN A 280 -4.46 -1.71 7.19
C ASN A 280 -5.73 -0.99 7.64
N ARG A 281 -6.07 -1.13 8.92
CA ARG A 281 -7.16 -0.37 9.55
C ARG A 281 -6.90 1.14 9.52
N LEU A 282 -5.66 1.57 9.75
CA LEU A 282 -5.28 2.97 9.62
C LEU A 282 -5.40 3.47 8.17
N TYR A 283 -4.94 2.67 7.20
CA TYR A 283 -5.13 2.97 5.77
C TYR A 283 -6.60 3.03 5.37
N TYR A 284 -7.45 2.14 5.91
CA TYR A 284 -8.90 2.17 5.69
C TYR A 284 -9.50 3.49 6.15
N ARG A 285 -9.13 3.98 7.34
CA ARG A 285 -9.61 5.26 7.87
C ARG A 285 -9.17 6.44 7.01
N TRP A 286 -7.90 6.45 6.56
CA TRP A 286 -7.41 7.46 5.63
C TRP A 286 -8.17 7.43 4.31
N CYS A 287 -8.34 6.24 3.73
CA CYS A 287 -9.08 6.03 2.49
C CYS A 287 -10.53 6.50 2.62
N LYS A 288 -11.22 6.18 3.72
CA LYS A 288 -12.59 6.63 3.99
C LYS A 288 -12.72 8.15 4.01
N GLN A 289 -11.68 8.86 4.42
CA GLN A 289 -11.69 10.31 4.49
C GLN A 289 -11.42 10.97 3.13
N VAL A 290 -10.41 10.51 2.38
CA VAL A 290 -9.99 11.18 1.13
C VAL A 290 -10.57 10.56 -0.15
N GLN A 291 -10.94 9.28 -0.13
CA GLN A 291 -11.40 8.53 -1.31
C GLN A 291 -12.54 7.55 -0.94
N PRO A 292 -13.70 8.05 -0.46
CA PRO A 292 -14.80 7.20 -0.03
C PRO A 292 -15.36 6.33 -1.18
N CYS A 293 -15.37 6.81 -2.42
CA CYS A 293 -15.80 6.01 -3.58
C CYS A 293 -15.01 4.70 -3.75
N PHE A 294 -13.72 4.69 -3.44
CA PHE A 294 -12.92 3.46 -3.55
C PHE A 294 -13.39 2.37 -2.59
N ILE A 295 -13.92 2.76 -1.42
CA ILE A 295 -14.52 1.82 -0.47
C ILE A 295 -15.88 1.38 -0.98
N ALA A 296 -16.70 2.33 -1.47
CA ALA A 296 -18.03 2.04 -1.97
C ALA A 296 -18.02 1.03 -3.13
N ASP A 297 -17.09 1.18 -4.08
CA ASP A 297 -16.91 0.27 -5.22
C ASP A 297 -16.63 -1.20 -4.82
N ARG A 298 -16.21 -1.44 -3.57
CA ARG A 298 -15.85 -2.77 -3.06
C ARG A 298 -16.91 -3.37 -2.14
N LEU A 299 -17.93 -2.60 -1.80
CA LEU A 299 -19.06 -3.03 -1.00
C LEU A 299 -20.21 -3.47 -1.91
N SER A 300 -21.00 -4.42 -1.46
CA SER A 300 -22.25 -4.77 -2.14
C SER A 300 -23.30 -3.67 -1.95
N LEU A 301 -24.25 -3.55 -2.88
CA LEU A 301 -25.35 -2.58 -2.78
C LEU A 301 -26.09 -2.68 -1.44
N LYS A 302 -26.40 -3.90 -1.00
CA LYS A 302 -27.05 -4.17 0.28
C LYS A 302 -26.24 -3.70 1.50
N GLU A 303 -24.92 -3.77 1.42
CA GLU A 303 -24.04 -3.25 2.48
C GLU A 303 -24.03 -1.72 2.49
N LEU A 304 -24.10 -1.08 1.33
CA LEU A 304 -24.19 0.37 1.21
C LEU A 304 -25.51 0.89 1.78
N GLU A 305 -26.64 0.30 1.39
CA GLU A 305 -27.96 0.63 1.94
C GLU A 305 -28.00 0.49 3.47
N ARG A 306 -27.43 -0.59 4.01
CA ARG A 306 -27.31 -0.76 5.47
C ARG A 306 -26.46 0.33 6.12
N ILE A 307 -25.37 0.76 5.48
CA ILE A 307 -24.53 1.84 6.01
C ILE A 307 -25.30 3.16 6.03
N GLU A 308 -26.07 3.45 4.98
CA GLU A 308 -26.92 4.64 4.92
C GLU A 308 -28.00 4.63 6.01
N GLU A 309 -28.67 3.49 6.22
CA GLU A 309 -29.66 3.34 7.28
C GLU A 309 -29.04 3.55 8.67
N GLU A 310 -27.91 2.91 8.95
CA GLU A 310 -27.20 3.09 10.23
C GLU A 310 -26.74 4.55 10.44
N ASN A 311 -26.41 5.28 9.38
CA ASN A 311 -26.09 6.70 9.47
C ASN A 311 -27.33 7.56 9.75
N ARG A 312 -28.49 7.21 9.17
CA ARG A 312 -29.77 7.86 9.47
C ARG A 312 -30.18 7.64 10.92
N GLU A 313 -30.12 6.40 11.41
CA GLU A 313 -30.43 6.05 12.80
C GLU A 313 -29.52 6.78 13.80
N GLU A 314 -28.20 6.80 13.56
CA GLU A 314 -27.25 7.53 14.41
C GLU A 314 -27.51 9.04 14.40
N PHE A 315 -27.85 9.61 13.24
CA PHE A 315 -28.16 11.02 13.12
C PHE A 315 -29.43 11.39 13.90
N ALA A 316 -30.52 10.65 13.70
CA ALA A 316 -31.77 10.88 14.41
C ALA A 316 -31.59 10.78 15.93
N TYR A 317 -30.75 9.84 16.39
CA TYR A 317 -30.40 9.74 17.81
C TYR A 317 -29.65 10.98 18.32
N LEU A 318 -28.62 11.43 17.61
CA LEU A 318 -27.82 12.59 18.02
C LEU A 318 -28.63 13.89 18.02
N GLU A 319 -29.65 13.99 17.17
CA GLU A 319 -30.57 15.12 17.14
C GLU A 319 -31.50 15.11 18.35
N ALA A 320 -32.13 13.98 18.64
CA ALA A 320 -32.95 13.81 19.85
C ALA A 320 -32.14 14.05 21.14
N GLU A 321 -30.87 13.64 21.18
CA GLU A 321 -29.98 13.90 22.31
C GLU A 321 -29.69 15.39 22.47
N LYS A 322 -29.43 16.13 21.37
CA LYS A 322 -29.22 17.59 21.42
C LYS A 322 -30.45 18.35 21.89
N GLU A 323 -31.63 17.96 21.43
CA GLU A 323 -32.89 18.55 21.90
C GLU A 323 -33.05 18.33 23.41
N THR A 324 -32.76 17.11 23.87
CA THR A 324 -32.77 16.77 25.30
C THR A 324 -31.71 17.57 26.07
N GLU A 325 -30.48 17.68 25.58
CA GLU A 325 -29.40 18.43 26.22
C GLU A 325 -29.70 19.94 26.30
N SER A 326 -30.32 20.51 25.27
CA SER A 326 -30.72 21.93 25.27
C SER A 326 -31.75 22.28 26.35
N SER A 327 -32.47 21.27 26.85
CA SER A 327 -33.47 21.41 27.92
C SER A 327 -32.89 21.24 29.33
N ILE A 328 -31.65 20.74 29.47
CA ILE A 328 -31.04 20.48 30.77
C ILE A 328 -30.17 21.68 31.18
N PRO A 329 -30.45 22.35 32.31
CA PRO A 329 -29.62 23.44 32.79
C PRO A 329 -28.19 22.94 33.06
N THR A 330 -27.20 23.66 32.52
CA THR A 330 -25.79 23.33 32.65
C THR A 330 -25.30 23.62 34.07
N ASP A 331 -25.45 22.64 34.97
CA ASP A 331 -24.78 22.68 36.26
C ASP A 331 -23.28 22.43 36.05
N SER A 332 -22.45 23.43 36.39
CA SER A 332 -21.00 23.43 36.15
C SER A 332 -20.19 22.57 37.14
N GLY A 333 -20.87 21.79 37.97
CA GLY A 333 -20.28 21.00 39.06
C GLY A 333 -19.65 19.67 38.62
N LEU A 334 -18.82 19.12 39.51
CA LEU A 334 -18.14 17.83 39.38
C LEU A 334 -19.13 16.64 39.24
N SER A 335 -20.33 16.80 39.81
CA SER A 335 -21.48 15.88 39.63
C SER A 335 -21.96 15.84 38.18
N GLY A 336 -21.96 16.97 37.46
CA GLY A 336 -22.30 17.05 36.03
C GLY A 336 -21.29 16.32 35.15
N LEU A 337 -20.00 16.36 35.49
CA LEU A 337 -18.94 15.61 34.80
C LEU A 337 -19.08 14.09 34.99
N LEU A 338 -19.34 13.64 36.22
CA LEU A 338 -19.58 12.23 36.55
C LEU A 338 -20.85 11.70 35.87
N GLN A 339 -21.92 12.50 35.83
CA GLN A 339 -23.15 12.12 35.15
C GLN A 339 -22.98 12.05 33.63
N ARG A 340 -22.18 12.95 33.03
CA ARG A 340 -21.80 12.88 31.61
C ARG A 340 -20.95 11.64 31.29
N LEU A 341 -19.98 11.30 32.15
CA LEU A 341 -19.19 10.07 32.01
C LEU A 341 -20.05 8.82 32.17
N PHE A 342 -20.97 8.80 33.14
CA PHE A 342 -21.87 7.68 33.35
C PHE A 342 -22.82 7.49 32.17
N ARG A 343 -23.39 8.58 31.61
CA ARG A 343 -24.19 8.52 30.38
C ARG A 343 -23.39 8.09 29.16
N ALA A 344 -22.14 8.54 29.04
CA ALA A 344 -21.22 8.11 27.98
C ALA A 344 -20.90 6.61 28.09
N LEU A 345 -20.79 6.06 29.30
CA LEU A 345 -20.57 4.63 29.57
C LEU A 345 -21.86 3.80 29.43
N THR A 346 -23.03 4.35 29.77
CA THR A 346 -24.35 3.77 29.50
C THR A 346 -24.87 4.17 28.11
N THR A 347 -23.98 4.21 27.11
CA THR A 347 -24.37 4.51 25.73
C THR A 347 -25.53 3.59 25.34
N ASN A 348 -26.57 4.15 24.74
CA ASN A 348 -27.76 3.42 24.32
C ASN A 348 -27.36 2.15 23.55
N SER A 349 -28.03 1.03 23.83
CA SER A 349 -27.77 -0.29 23.22
C SER A 349 -27.77 -0.22 21.68
N ILE A 350 -28.55 0.70 21.10
CA ILE A 350 -28.63 0.98 19.66
C ILE A 350 -27.28 1.49 19.12
N ILE A 351 -26.71 2.56 19.69
CA ILE A 351 -25.43 3.13 19.23
C ILE A 351 -24.29 2.10 19.39
N ARG A 352 -24.28 1.37 20.51
CA ARG A 352 -23.28 0.32 20.73
C ARG A 352 -23.37 -0.76 19.65
N LYS A 353 -24.59 -1.16 19.27
CA LYS A 353 -24.83 -2.12 18.18
C LYS A 353 -24.35 -1.58 16.84
N ILE A 354 -24.63 -0.32 16.52
CA ILE A 354 -24.15 0.36 15.30
C ILE A 354 -22.61 0.39 15.27
N HIS A 355 -21.95 0.81 16.36
CA HIS A 355 -20.50 0.83 16.44
C HIS A 355 -19.87 -0.56 16.29
N LEU A 356 -20.43 -1.58 16.94
CA LEU A 356 -19.93 -2.95 16.83
C LEU A 356 -20.11 -3.50 15.40
N SER A 357 -21.25 -3.20 14.78
CA SER A 357 -21.55 -3.54 13.38
C SER A 357 -20.54 -2.90 12.42
N ARG A 358 -20.25 -1.60 12.61
CA ARG A 358 -19.24 -0.85 11.86
C ARG A 358 -17.83 -1.40 12.06
N LEU A 359 -17.44 -1.69 13.31
CA LEU A 359 -16.15 -2.27 13.62
C LEU A 359 -15.98 -3.63 12.94
N ARG A 360 -17.00 -4.49 13.01
CA ARG A 360 -16.97 -5.81 12.37
C ARG A 360 -16.78 -5.68 10.86
N ARG A 361 -17.51 -4.77 10.19
CA ARG A 361 -17.34 -4.53 8.74
C ARG A 361 -15.98 -3.93 8.40
N GLU A 362 -15.51 -2.97 9.18
CA GLU A 362 -14.16 -2.39 9.04
C GLU A 362 -13.11 -3.52 9.09
N LEU A 363 -13.18 -4.39 10.09
CA LEU A 363 -12.26 -5.53 10.23
C LEU A 363 -12.37 -6.49 9.05
N VAL A 364 -13.58 -6.95 8.69
CA VAL A 364 -13.78 -7.85 7.55
C VAL A 364 -13.21 -7.27 6.26
N ASN A 365 -13.44 -5.98 6.00
CA ASN A 365 -12.88 -5.29 4.84
C ASN A 365 -11.35 -5.18 4.91
N CYS A 366 -10.77 -4.92 6.09
CA CYS A 366 -9.32 -4.88 6.28
C CYS A 366 -8.64 -6.26 6.18
N PHE A 367 -9.38 -7.36 6.39
CA PHE A 367 -8.86 -8.70 6.12
C PHE A 367 -8.96 -9.07 4.63
N LYS A 368 -10.04 -8.64 3.97
CA LYS A 368 -10.31 -8.95 2.56
C LYS A 368 -9.48 -8.10 1.58
N PHE A 369 -9.27 -6.83 1.89
CA PHE A 369 -8.67 -5.86 0.99
C PHE A 369 -7.50 -5.13 1.64
N ASP A 370 -6.42 -4.96 0.88
CA ASP A 370 -5.25 -4.21 1.30
C ASP A 370 -5.36 -2.75 0.84
N TYR A 371 -5.69 -1.86 1.78
CA TYR A 371 -5.88 -0.44 1.52
C TYR A 371 -4.55 0.32 1.39
N SER A 372 -3.41 -0.28 1.74
CA SER A 372 -2.10 0.35 1.55
C SER A 372 -1.80 0.65 0.08
N LYS A 373 -2.37 -0.16 -0.82
CA LYS A 373 -2.23 -0.03 -2.28
C LYS A 373 -3.00 1.14 -2.87
N VAL A 374 -3.97 1.71 -2.16
CA VAL A 374 -4.73 2.89 -2.62
C VAL A 374 -3.80 4.09 -2.80
N PHE A 375 -2.88 4.25 -1.87
CA PHE A 375 -1.94 5.36 -1.86
C PHE A 375 -0.66 5.07 -2.66
N GLN A 376 -0.39 3.81 -2.98
CA GLN A 376 0.81 3.40 -3.69
C GLN A 376 0.51 3.19 -5.18
N GLY A 377 1.35 3.75 -6.05
CA GLY A 377 1.35 3.32 -7.46
C GLY A 377 1.81 1.87 -7.52
N SER A 378 1.06 1.02 -8.23
CA SER A 378 1.44 -0.37 -8.42
C SER A 378 2.59 -0.47 -9.42
N GLN A 379 3.84 -0.46 -8.93
CA GLN A 379 5.01 -0.76 -9.75
C GLN A 379 5.42 -2.21 -9.49
N PHE A 380 5.03 -3.12 -10.40
CA PHE A 380 5.36 -4.55 -10.32
C PHE A 380 6.88 -4.78 -10.15
N TYR A 381 7.70 -4.00 -10.85
CA TYR A 381 9.15 -4.09 -10.78
C TYR A 381 9.73 -3.70 -9.42
N PHE A 382 9.23 -2.63 -8.81
CA PHE A 382 9.63 -2.25 -7.46
C PHE A 382 9.26 -3.35 -6.45
N PHE A 383 8.06 -3.94 -6.61
CA PHE A 383 7.64 -5.08 -5.82
C PHE A 383 8.64 -6.25 -5.95
N LEU A 384 9.03 -6.63 -7.17
CA LEU A 384 9.98 -7.71 -7.40
C LEU A 384 11.37 -7.41 -6.82
N ALA A 385 11.93 -6.23 -7.14
CA ALA A 385 13.25 -5.81 -6.67
C ALA A 385 13.35 -5.77 -5.14
N SER A 386 12.36 -5.18 -4.47
CA SER A 386 12.32 -5.13 -3.00
C SER A 386 12.04 -6.48 -2.35
N THR A 387 11.52 -7.48 -3.09
CA THR A 387 11.32 -8.85 -2.59
C THR A 387 12.63 -9.62 -2.59
N LEU A 388 13.40 -9.50 -3.67
CA LEU A 388 14.70 -10.17 -3.81
C LEU A 388 15.79 -9.50 -2.94
N SER A 389 15.68 -8.19 -2.72
CA SER A 389 16.65 -7.44 -1.91
C SER A 389 16.43 -7.58 -0.40
N TRP A 390 15.25 -8.03 0.03
CA TRP A 390 14.90 -8.12 1.44
C TRP A 390 15.82 -9.09 2.21
N PRO A 391 16.05 -10.35 1.78
CA PRO A 391 16.96 -11.27 2.47
C PRO A 391 18.35 -10.68 2.74
N TYR A 392 18.90 -9.97 1.76
CA TYR A 392 20.18 -9.27 1.88
C TYR A 392 20.16 -8.20 2.98
N LEU A 393 19.11 -7.36 3.00
CA LEU A 393 18.94 -6.37 4.06
C LEU A 393 18.74 -7.02 5.43
N GLY A 394 18.08 -8.19 5.47
CA GLY A 394 17.88 -8.96 6.70
C GLY A 394 19.19 -9.46 7.29
N GLU A 395 20.08 -10.02 6.46
CA GLU A 395 21.45 -10.38 6.84
C GLU A 395 22.22 -9.15 7.35
N LEU A 396 22.13 -8.02 6.65
CA LEU A 396 22.82 -6.79 7.04
C LEU A 396 22.34 -6.27 8.42
N VAL A 397 21.03 -6.25 8.64
CA VAL A 397 20.43 -5.87 9.93
C VAL A 397 20.82 -6.86 11.04
N SER A 398 20.81 -8.16 10.75
CA SER A 398 21.27 -9.20 11.68
C SER A 398 22.73 -8.96 12.10
N ARG A 399 23.62 -8.74 11.12
CA ARG A 399 25.06 -8.54 11.35
C ARG A 399 25.37 -7.23 12.08
N HIS A 400 24.68 -6.13 11.79
CA HIS A 400 25.03 -4.82 12.34
C HIS A 400 24.22 -4.43 13.58
N LEU A 401 22.94 -4.75 13.62
CA LEU A 401 22.03 -4.34 14.69
C LEU A 401 21.88 -5.44 15.73
N MET A 402 21.53 -6.66 15.31
CA MET A 402 21.14 -7.72 16.25
C MET A 402 22.34 -8.35 16.95
N SER A 403 23.45 -8.53 16.24
CA SER A 403 24.68 -9.09 16.82
C SER A 403 25.19 -8.29 18.02
N ARG A 404 24.90 -6.99 18.08
CA ARG A 404 25.30 -6.08 19.16
C ARG A 404 24.38 -6.11 20.37
N ILE A 405 23.20 -6.71 20.28
CA ILE A 405 22.22 -6.74 21.38
C ILE A 405 22.41 -8.05 22.18
N PRO A 406 22.96 -7.99 23.40
CA PRO A 406 23.31 -9.19 24.17
C PRO A 406 22.09 -10.06 24.50
N HIS A 407 20.94 -9.45 24.80
CA HIS A 407 19.70 -10.17 25.12
C HIS A 407 19.18 -11.03 23.96
N ILE A 408 19.38 -10.58 22.70
CA ILE A 408 18.98 -11.38 21.54
C ILE A 408 19.90 -12.60 21.44
N ASN A 409 21.21 -12.42 21.58
CA ASN A 409 22.16 -13.53 21.52
C ASN A 409 21.94 -14.54 22.67
N GLU A 410 21.64 -14.07 23.88
CA GLU A 410 21.30 -14.92 25.03
C GLU A 410 20.03 -15.74 24.77
N PHE A 411 18.97 -15.10 24.25
CA PHE A 411 17.73 -15.78 23.88
C PHE A 411 17.94 -16.84 22.78
N LEU A 412 18.76 -16.53 21.77
CA LEU A 412 19.09 -17.44 20.68
C LEU A 412 19.88 -18.65 21.17
N ASN A 413 20.91 -18.42 21.99
CA ASN A 413 21.75 -19.48 22.55
C ASN A 413 20.97 -20.45 23.45
N LYS A 414 19.84 -20.02 24.04
CA LYS A 414 18.96 -20.91 24.82
C LYS A 414 18.23 -21.95 23.96
N HIS A 415 17.97 -21.65 22.69
CA HIS A 415 17.13 -22.49 21.81
C HIS A 415 17.94 -23.23 20.73
N ILE A 416 19.26 -23.04 20.71
CA ILE A 416 20.11 -23.45 19.59
C ILE A 416 21.41 -24.07 20.12
N ASN A 417 21.86 -25.13 19.46
CA ASN A 417 23.04 -25.90 19.87
C ASN A 417 24.33 -25.44 19.17
N THR A 418 24.22 -24.83 17.97
CA THR A 418 25.39 -24.44 17.17
C THR A 418 25.39 -22.93 16.83
N PRO A 419 26.57 -22.29 16.72
CA PRO A 419 26.66 -20.87 16.40
C PRO A 419 26.09 -20.54 15.01
N ASP A 420 26.21 -21.45 14.05
CA ASP A 420 25.73 -21.24 12.68
C ASP A 420 24.19 -21.29 12.60
N GLU A 421 23.55 -22.16 13.40
CA GLU A 421 22.08 -22.14 13.55
C GLU A 421 21.62 -20.83 14.20
N ALA A 422 22.40 -20.28 15.14
CA ALA A 422 22.09 -19.00 15.79
C ALA A 422 22.21 -17.84 14.80
N GLU A 423 23.22 -17.86 13.93
CA GLU A 423 23.35 -16.91 12.83
C GLU A 423 22.17 -17.03 11.85
N PHE A 424 21.77 -18.24 11.48
CA PHE A 424 20.60 -18.46 10.61
C PHE A 424 19.32 -17.88 11.23
N LEU A 425 19.02 -18.20 12.49
CA LEU A 425 17.82 -17.68 13.16
C LEU A 425 17.88 -16.15 13.30
N ARG A 426 19.06 -15.59 13.62
CA ARG A 426 19.27 -14.15 13.67
C ARG A 426 19.03 -13.48 12.31
N ASN A 427 19.47 -14.09 11.21
CA ASN A 427 19.20 -13.60 9.85
C ASN A 427 17.69 -13.61 9.53
N LEU A 428 16.96 -14.66 9.93
CA LEU A 428 15.49 -14.69 9.81
C LEU A 428 14.81 -13.59 10.63
N ILE A 429 15.26 -13.34 11.86
CA ILE A 429 14.75 -12.23 12.69
C ILE A 429 15.08 -10.89 12.05
N GLY A 430 16.29 -10.74 11.50
CA GLY A 430 16.71 -9.58 10.71
C GLY A 430 15.76 -9.30 9.55
N CYS A 431 15.36 -10.35 8.83
CA CYS A 431 14.35 -10.25 7.79
C CYS A 431 13.01 -9.73 8.33
N ILE A 432 12.51 -10.24 9.46
CA ILE A 432 11.25 -9.77 10.07
C ILE A 432 11.33 -8.27 10.39
N VAL A 433 12.44 -7.83 11.00
CA VAL A 433 12.65 -6.42 11.35
C VAL A 433 12.67 -5.53 10.11
N VAL A 434 13.32 -5.96 9.02
CA VAL A 434 13.32 -5.22 7.75
C VAL A 434 11.91 -5.03 7.20
N VAL A 435 11.05 -6.05 7.26
CA VAL A 435 9.65 -5.93 6.80
C VAL A 435 8.89 -4.91 7.64
N VAL A 436 8.99 -5.04 8.96
CA VAL A 436 8.31 -4.13 9.89
C VAL A 436 8.78 -2.68 9.67
N LEU A 437 10.09 -2.46 9.56
CA LEU A 437 10.65 -1.14 9.30
C LEU A 437 10.17 -0.56 7.95
N LYS A 438 10.18 -1.39 6.90
CA LYS A 438 9.66 -1.02 5.58
C LYS A 438 8.18 -0.63 5.66
N ASP A 439 7.37 -1.33 6.43
CA ASP A 439 5.94 -1.00 6.58
C ASP A 439 5.73 0.33 7.29
N PHE A 440 6.55 0.66 8.29
CA PHE A 440 6.54 1.98 8.92
C PHE A 440 6.98 3.09 7.96
N VAL A 441 8.00 2.84 7.14
CA VAL A 441 8.43 3.77 6.08
C VAL A 441 7.31 3.97 5.05
N ASN A 442 6.65 2.89 4.63
CA ASN A 442 5.49 2.95 3.75
C ASN A 442 4.32 3.70 4.37
N LEU A 443 4.06 3.49 5.66
CA LEU A 443 3.04 4.20 6.43
C LEU A 443 3.32 5.69 6.44
N TYR A 444 4.57 6.09 6.68
CA TYR A 444 4.99 7.48 6.67
C TYR A 444 4.77 8.13 5.30
N PHE A 445 5.22 7.49 4.22
CA PHE A 445 5.01 8.04 2.88
C PHE A 445 3.53 8.12 2.51
N ASN A 446 2.75 7.08 2.84
CA ASN A 446 1.31 7.06 2.59
C ASN A 446 0.58 8.11 3.44
N TYR A 447 1.03 8.37 4.67
CA TYR A 447 0.53 9.46 5.50
C TYR A 447 0.78 10.83 4.86
N LYS A 448 1.98 11.06 4.32
CA LYS A 448 2.29 12.30 3.59
C LYS A 448 1.39 12.46 2.37
N LYS A 449 1.16 11.38 1.62
CA LYS A 449 0.24 11.40 0.47
C LYS A 449 -1.22 11.62 0.90
N PHE A 450 -1.67 10.97 1.97
CA PHE A 450 -2.98 11.20 2.56
C PHE A 450 -3.15 12.67 2.97
N LYS A 451 -2.16 13.27 3.64
CA LYS A 451 -2.18 14.68 4.02
C LYS A 451 -2.26 15.58 2.78
N GLN A 452 -1.48 15.29 1.73
CA GLN A 452 -1.54 16.02 0.47
C GLN A 452 -2.93 15.95 -0.19
N LEU A 453 -3.59 14.77 -0.16
CA LEU A 453 -4.93 14.58 -0.73
C LEU A 453 -6.04 15.21 0.11
N ARG A 454 -5.85 15.28 1.43
CA ARG A 454 -6.79 15.91 2.35
C ARG A 454 -6.73 17.44 2.25
N ASP A 455 -5.52 17.97 2.13
CA ASP A 455 -5.26 19.42 2.08
C ASP A 455 -5.29 19.92 0.61
N VAL A 456 -6.06 19.25 -0.28
CA VAL A 456 -6.29 19.70 -1.66
C VAL A 456 -7.22 20.89 -1.61
N ASP A 457 -6.73 22.04 -2.09
CA ASP A 457 -7.53 23.23 -2.23
C ASP A 457 -7.91 23.49 -3.68
N VAL A 458 -9.16 23.89 -3.84
CA VAL A 458 -9.73 24.33 -5.10
C VAL A 458 -9.43 25.82 -5.23
N VAL A 459 -8.63 26.20 -6.22
CA VAL A 459 -8.32 27.60 -6.46
C VAL A 459 -9.49 28.23 -7.21
N SER A 460 -10.41 28.84 -6.47
CA SER A 460 -11.53 29.59 -7.04
C SER A 460 -11.02 30.93 -7.56
N GLY A 461 -10.86 31.05 -8.89
CA GLY A 461 -10.47 32.30 -9.56
C GLY A 461 -8.98 32.38 -9.86
N LEU A 462 -8.49 31.53 -10.76
CA LEU A 462 -7.24 31.87 -11.44
C LEU A 462 -7.46 33.17 -12.21
N ASN A 463 -6.60 34.16 -11.98
CA ASN A 463 -6.54 35.34 -12.84
C ASN A 463 -6.37 34.87 -14.28
N ASP A 464 -7.11 35.49 -15.21
CA ASP A 464 -7.09 35.13 -16.62
C ASP A 464 -5.65 35.15 -17.19
N ASP A 465 -4.78 36.01 -16.64
CA ASP A 465 -3.33 36.09 -16.92
C ASP A 465 -2.55 34.78 -16.64
N PHE A 466 -2.88 34.07 -15.57
CA PHE A 466 -2.20 32.82 -15.23
C PHE A 466 -2.67 31.68 -16.15
N MET A 467 -3.96 31.66 -16.50
CA MET A 467 -4.47 30.74 -17.52
C MET A 467 -3.84 31.03 -18.88
N GLN A 468 -3.65 32.30 -19.24
CA GLN A 468 -2.97 32.70 -20.46
C GLN A 468 -1.49 32.25 -20.47
N TYR A 469 -0.75 32.47 -19.38
CA TYR A 469 0.63 31.97 -19.26
C TYR A 469 0.73 30.44 -19.38
N ILE A 470 -0.21 29.70 -18.81
CA ILE A 470 -0.25 28.24 -18.94
C ILE A 470 -0.62 27.83 -20.37
N ASN A 471 -1.61 28.48 -20.97
CA ASN A 471 -2.02 28.21 -22.33
C ASN A 471 -0.83 28.41 -23.28
N ASP A 472 -0.11 29.53 -23.14
CA ASP A 472 1.09 29.82 -23.92
C ASP A 472 2.18 28.77 -23.68
N LYS A 473 2.45 28.38 -22.43
CA LYS A 473 3.55 27.45 -22.12
C LYS A 473 3.30 26.00 -22.51
N TYR A 474 2.04 25.57 -22.48
CA TYR A 474 1.68 24.16 -22.71
C TYR A 474 1.05 23.91 -24.08
N HIS A 475 0.43 24.90 -24.72
CA HIS A 475 -0.11 24.77 -26.08
C HIS A 475 0.79 25.32 -27.19
N GLN A 476 1.79 26.20 -26.92
CA GLN A 476 2.77 26.58 -27.96
C GLN A 476 3.68 25.41 -28.41
N GLY A 477 3.64 24.26 -27.73
CA GLY A 477 4.31 23.04 -28.17
C GLY A 477 3.49 22.17 -29.13
N GLU A 478 2.24 22.52 -29.42
CA GLU A 478 1.35 21.76 -30.32
C GLU A 478 1.29 22.31 -31.75
N ASP A 479 1.68 23.57 -31.98
CA ASP A 479 1.63 24.22 -33.31
C ASP A 479 2.94 24.12 -34.12
N VAL A 480 3.87 23.26 -33.71
CA VAL A 480 5.08 22.91 -34.48
C VAL A 480 5.04 21.42 -34.82
N ASN A 481 4.13 21.03 -35.71
CA ASN A 481 4.24 19.87 -36.59
C ASN A 481 3.28 20.00 -37.77
#